data_AF-A0A928PB40-F1
#
_entry.id   AF-A0A928PB40-F1
#
_cell.length_a   1.000
_cell.length_b   1.000
_cell.length_c   1.000
_cell.angle_alpha   90.00
_cell.angle_beta   90.00
_cell.angle_gamma   90.00
#
_symmetry.space_group_name_H-M   'P 1'
#
loop_
_entity.id
_entity.type
_entity.pdbx_description
1 polymer ?
#
loop_
_entity_poly.entity_id
_entity_poly.type
_entity_poly.pdbx_seq_one_letter_code
_entity_poly.pdbx_strand_id
1 'polypeptide(L)'
;HHFDDVVETFMLNLFYEGRIGCFQPVTYLTKTEITLIRPMIYMPEKDVRYFAGKNTLPVVKSTCPADGNTEREEMKQLLRALEKENKGLRYKIFGAIQRGEVDGFKYISRMQGIKEYSEE
;
A
#
# COMPACT_ATOMS: atom_id res chain seq x y z
N HIS A 1 -1.63 5.24 -5.85
CA HIS A 1 -1.05 4.35 -4.83
C HIS A 1 -2.13 3.42 -4.30
N HIS A 2 -1.88 2.12 -4.38
CA HIS A 2 -2.71 1.04 -3.86
C HIS A 2 -2.02 0.33 -2.67
N PHE A 3 -2.68 -0.66 -2.08
CA PHE A 3 -2.16 -1.44 -0.94
C PHE A 3 -0.75 -2.00 -1.19
N ASP A 4 -0.56 -2.65 -2.35
CA ASP A 4 0.73 -3.27 -2.66
C ASP A 4 1.88 -2.24 -2.77
N ASP A 5 1.61 -1.00 -3.20
CA ASP A 5 2.63 0.06 -3.28
C ASP A 5 3.18 0.42 -1.89
N VAL A 6 2.34 0.36 -0.85
CA VAL A 6 2.75 0.65 0.54
C VAL A 6 3.74 -0.41 1.01
N VAL A 7 3.39 -1.69 0.80
CA VAL A 7 4.22 -2.83 1.19
C VAL A 7 5.54 -2.83 0.42
N GLU A 8 5.49 -2.60 -0.89
CA GLU A 8 6.68 -2.52 -1.75
C GLU A 8 7.60 -1.38 -1.30
N THR A 9 7.07 -0.17 -1.09
CA THR A 9 7.88 0.96 -0.63
C THR A 9 8.44 0.75 0.78
N PHE A 10 7.69 0.12 1.67
CA PHE A 10 8.21 -0.26 2.98
C PHE A 10 9.43 -1.19 2.87
N MET A 11 9.32 -2.22 2.03
CA MET A 11 10.39 -3.18 1.84
C MET A 11 11.59 -2.59 1.11
N LEU A 12 11.38 -1.70 0.13
CA LEU A 12 12.46 -0.96 -0.51
C LEU A 12 13.24 -0.13 0.52
N ASN A 13 12.54 0.65 1.34
CA ASN A 13 13.17 1.49 2.37
C ASN A 13 13.92 0.63 3.41
N LEU A 14 13.37 -0.53 3.77
CA LEU A 14 14.02 -1.44 4.71
C LEU A 14 15.30 -2.06 4.14
N PHE A 15 15.27 -2.55 2.90
CA PHE A 15 16.38 -3.32 2.31
C PHE A 15 17.49 -2.43 1.75
N TYR A 16 17.14 -1.34 1.08
CA TYR A 16 18.11 -0.52 0.36
C TYR A 16 18.51 0.74 1.15
N GLU A 17 17.63 1.26 2.01
CA GLU A 17 17.88 2.49 2.77
C GLU A 17 18.07 2.24 4.28
N GLY A 18 17.83 1.02 4.77
CA GLY A 18 17.98 0.67 6.18
C GLY A 18 17.02 1.39 7.12
N ARG A 19 15.87 1.88 6.61
CA ARG A 19 14.90 2.66 7.41
C ARG A 19 13.50 2.07 7.40
N ILE A 20 12.81 2.24 8.52
CA ILE A 20 11.40 1.92 8.67
C ILE A 20 10.59 3.11 8.16
N GLY A 21 9.90 2.92 7.04
CA GLY A 21 8.99 3.94 6.53
C GLY A 21 8.40 3.60 5.16
N CYS A 22 7.38 4.34 4.75
CA CYS A 22 6.68 4.32 3.48
C CYS A 22 6.06 5.71 3.23
N PHE A 23 4.91 5.80 2.55
CA PHE A 23 4.21 7.07 2.30
C PHE A 23 2.86 7.12 3.04
N GLN A 24 2.46 8.29 3.50
CA GLN A 24 1.22 8.46 4.27
C GLN A 24 -0.05 8.40 3.39
N PRO A 25 -1.23 8.02 3.93
CA PRO A 25 -2.51 8.14 3.23
C PRO A 25 -2.84 9.57 2.77
N VAL A 26 -2.46 10.55 3.58
CA VAL A 26 -2.62 12.00 3.30
C VAL A 26 -1.29 12.68 3.56
N THR A 27 -0.82 13.50 2.62
CA THR A 27 0.43 14.25 2.74
C THR A 27 0.21 15.69 2.34
N TYR A 28 0.51 16.64 3.22
CA TYR A 28 0.57 18.06 2.86
C TYR A 28 1.94 18.38 2.27
N LEU A 29 1.97 18.78 1.00
CA LEU A 29 3.18 19.15 0.27
C LEU A 29 3.42 20.65 0.43
N THR A 30 4.19 21.02 1.45
CA THR A 30 4.43 22.43 1.82
C THR A 30 4.99 23.28 0.69
N LYS A 31 5.84 22.71 -0.16
CA LYS A 31 6.46 23.43 -1.31
C LYS A 31 5.45 23.85 -2.37
N THR A 32 4.37 23.10 -2.54
CA THR A 32 3.35 23.35 -3.57
C THR A 32 2.00 23.72 -2.98
N GLU A 33 1.88 23.75 -1.64
CA GLU A 33 0.64 23.96 -0.89
C GLU A 33 -0.50 23.00 -1.29
N ILE A 34 -0.15 21.79 -1.72
CA ILE A 34 -1.10 20.77 -2.16
C ILE A 34 -1.27 19.71 -1.08
N THR A 35 -2.52 19.37 -0.75
CA THR A 35 -2.83 18.16 0.03
C THR A 35 -3.02 16.98 -0.90
N LEU A 36 -2.05 16.05 -0.91
CA LEU A 36 -2.13 14.81 -1.65
C LEU A 36 -2.88 13.75 -0.84
N ILE A 37 -4.03 13.30 -1.34
CA ILE A 37 -4.79 12.17 -0.80
C ILE A 37 -4.57 10.92 -1.65
N ARG A 38 -4.51 9.74 -1.02
CA ARG A 38 -4.34 8.44 -1.68
C ARG A 38 -5.54 7.52 -1.39
N PRO A 39 -6.69 7.67 -2.09
CA PRO A 39 -7.93 6.98 -1.74
C PRO A 39 -7.86 5.45 -1.83
N MET A 40 -7.03 4.93 -2.73
CA MET A 40 -6.93 3.49 -2.99
C MET A 40 -5.88 2.79 -2.12
N ILE A 41 -5.30 3.47 -1.12
CA ILE A 41 -4.12 2.97 -0.38
C ILE A 41 -4.37 1.67 0.40
N TYR A 42 -5.62 1.29 0.64
CA TYR A 42 -6.00 0.04 1.28
C TYR A 42 -6.52 -1.04 0.29
N MET A 43 -6.59 -0.72 -1.01
CA MET A 43 -7.11 -1.64 -2.03
C MET A 43 -5.97 -2.43 -2.67
N PRO A 44 -6.03 -3.79 -2.72
CA PRO A 44 -5.07 -4.59 -3.48
C PRO A 44 -5.05 -4.28 -4.98
N GLU A 45 -3.87 -4.34 -5.60
CA GLU A 45 -3.67 -4.09 -7.04
C GLU A 45 -4.55 -5.01 -7.90
N LYS A 46 -4.73 -6.26 -7.47
CA LYS A 46 -5.60 -7.23 -8.15
C LYS A 46 -7.05 -6.76 -8.24
N ASP A 47 -7.56 -6.07 -7.22
CA ASP A 47 -8.95 -5.63 -7.15
C ASP A 47 -9.15 -4.38 -8.00
N VAL A 48 -8.17 -3.47 -7.99
CA VAL A 48 -8.12 -2.32 -8.92
C VAL A 48 -8.11 -2.80 -10.37
N ARG A 49 -7.26 -3.77 -10.70
CA ARG A 49 -7.17 -4.35 -12.06
C ARG A 49 -8.48 -5.04 -12.47
N TYR A 50 -9.05 -5.84 -11.57
CA TYR A 50 -10.33 -6.51 -11.82
C TYR A 50 -11.44 -5.50 -12.09
N PHE A 51 -11.55 -4.45 -11.26
CA PHE A 51 -12.55 -3.40 -11.44
C PHE A 51 -12.37 -2.65 -12.76
N ALA A 52 -11.14 -2.29 -13.11
CA ALA A 52 -10.84 -1.62 -14.38
C ALA A 52 -11.21 -2.48 -15.59
N GLY A 53 -10.86 -3.77 -15.56
CA GLY A 53 -11.22 -4.72 -16.63
C GLY A 53 -12.73 -4.93 -16.75
N LYS A 54 -13.42 -5.14 -15.63
CA LYS A 54 -14.87 -5.37 -15.59
C LYS A 54 -15.68 -4.19 -16.14
N ASN A 55 -15.22 -2.97 -15.89
CA ASN A 55 -15.88 -1.74 -16.35
C ASN A 55 -15.29 -1.21 -17.65
N THR A 56 -14.39 -1.95 -18.30
CA THR A 56 -13.77 -1.58 -19.59
C THR A 56 -13.14 -0.19 -19.54
N LEU A 57 -12.52 0.16 -18.40
CA LEU A 57 -11.87 1.45 -18.23
C LEU A 57 -10.61 1.54 -19.10
N PRO A 58 -10.31 2.72 -19.67
CA PRO A 58 -9.07 2.90 -20.42
C PRO A 58 -7.86 2.82 -19.49
N VAL A 59 -7.00 1.83 -19.71
CA VAL A 59 -5.74 1.66 -18.98
C VAL A 59 -4.58 2.00 -19.90
N VAL A 60 -3.86 3.07 -19.56
CA VAL A 60 -2.66 3.48 -20.28
C VAL A 60 -1.46 2.72 -19.73
N LYS A 61 -0.77 1.97 -20.60
CA LYS A 61 0.50 1.34 -20.22
C LYS A 61 1.60 2.40 -20.17
N SER A 62 2.53 2.23 -19.23
CA SER A 62 3.71 3.08 -19.13
C SER A 62 4.53 3.02 -20.42
N THR A 63 5.01 4.18 -20.88
CA THR A 63 5.95 4.30 -22.01
C THR A 63 7.40 4.47 -21.54
N CYS A 64 7.65 4.38 -20.23
CA CYS A 64 8.97 4.59 -19.66
C CYS A 64 9.93 3.46 -20.07
N PRO A 65 11.08 3.76 -20.69
CA PRO A 65 12.05 2.73 -21.09
C PRO A 65 12.66 1.94 -19.91
N ALA A 66 12.65 2.53 -18.71
CA ALA A 66 13.16 1.88 -17.50
C ALA A 66 12.11 0.98 -16.81
N ASP A 67 10.85 0.97 -17.30
CA ASP A 67 9.79 0.13 -16.72
C ASP A 67 10.17 -1.36 -16.84
N GLY A 68 10.14 -2.07 -15.71
CA GLY A 68 10.52 -3.48 -15.63
C GLY A 68 11.99 -3.79 -15.29
N ASN A 69 12.90 -2.80 -15.29
CA ASN A 69 14.30 -2.96 -14.89
C ASN A 69 14.65 -2.01 -13.73
N THR A 70 13.89 -2.09 -12.62
CA THR A 70 14.10 -1.23 -11.45
C THR A 70 14.12 -2.06 -10.17
N GLU A 71 14.75 -1.52 -9.13
CA GLU A 71 14.74 -2.10 -7.76
C GLU A 71 13.31 -2.35 -7.27
N ARG A 72 12.34 -1.52 -7.70
CA ARG A 72 10.92 -1.72 -7.39
C ARG A 72 10.37 -3.01 -8.00
N GLU A 73 10.70 -3.30 -9.26
CA GLU A 73 10.26 -4.55 -9.90
C GLU A 73 10.94 -5.77 -9.26
N GLU A 74 12.23 -5.68 -8.93
CA GLU A 74 12.94 -6.73 -8.19
C GLU A 74 12.27 -7.01 -6.83
N MET A 75 11.96 -5.95 -6.06
CA MET A 75 11.24 -6.08 -4.79
C MET A 75 9.85 -6.68 -4.96
N LYS A 76 9.14 -6.31 -6.03
CA LYS A 76 7.83 -6.88 -6.35
C LYS A 76 7.92 -8.37 -6.63
N GLN A 77 8.95 -8.81 -7.37
CA GLN A 77 9.22 -10.21 -7.64
C GLN A 77 9.60 -10.98 -6.38
N LEU A 78 10.45 -10.41 -5.53
CA LEU A 78 10.81 -10.98 -4.23
C LEU A 78 9.58 -11.18 -3.34
N LEU A 79 8.74 -10.16 -3.19
CA LEU A 79 7.49 -10.26 -2.42
C LEU A 79 6.53 -11.31 -3.00
N ARG A 80 6.49 -11.48 -4.33
CA ARG A 80 5.70 -12.55 -4.97
C ARG A 80 6.25 -13.93 -4.64
N ALA A 81 7.57 -14.11 -4.62
CA ALA A 81 8.19 -15.38 -4.26
C ALA A 81 7.91 -15.74 -2.80
N LEU A 82 8.16 -14.81 -1.88
CA LEU A 82 7.94 -15.01 -0.45
C LEU A 82 6.47 -15.27 -0.09
N GLU A 83 5.52 -14.64 -0.79
CA GLU A 83 4.08 -14.87 -0.58
C GLU A 83 3.66 -16.31 -0.95
N LYS A 84 4.34 -16.96 -1.90
CA LYS A 84 4.06 -18.36 -2.26
C LYS A 84 4.41 -19.32 -1.12
N GLU A 85 5.49 -19.03 -0.40
CA GLU A 85 5.96 -19.82 0.74
C GLU A 85 5.18 -19.46 2.02
N ASN A 86 4.86 -18.18 2.19
CA ASN A 86 4.16 -17.65 3.36
C ASN A 86 2.88 -16.92 2.95
N LYS A 87 1.77 -17.66 2.90
CA LYS A 87 0.45 -17.10 2.56
C LYS A 87 0.09 -15.95 3.50
N GLY A 88 -0.37 -14.85 2.91
CA GLY A 88 -0.77 -13.62 3.60
C GLY A 88 0.40 -12.73 4.03
N LEU A 89 1.61 -12.94 3.50
CA LEU A 89 2.80 -12.18 3.91
C LEU A 89 2.61 -10.67 3.74
N ARG A 90 2.11 -10.19 2.60
CA ARG A 90 1.87 -8.75 2.38
C ARG A 90 0.93 -8.16 3.43
N TYR A 91 -0.11 -8.90 3.82
CA TYR A 91 -1.04 -8.47 4.88
C TYR A 91 -0.38 -8.46 6.27
N LYS A 92 0.51 -9.41 6.55
CA LYS A 92 1.27 -9.43 7.80
C LYS A 92 2.22 -8.23 7.90
N ILE A 93 2.92 -7.91 6.81
CA ILE A 93 3.79 -6.72 6.70
C ILE A 93 2.94 -5.45 6.89
N PHE A 94 1.84 -5.31 6.15
CA PHE A 94 0.96 -4.16 6.30
C PHE A 94 0.39 -4.04 7.72
N GLY A 95 0.01 -5.15 8.35
CA GLY A 95 -0.40 -5.16 9.74
C GLY A 95 0.71 -4.72 10.70
N ALA A 96 1.98 -5.02 10.39
CA ALA A 96 3.12 -4.53 11.17
C ALA A 96 3.30 -3.01 11.00
N ILE A 97 3.13 -2.48 9.78
CA ILE A 97 3.13 -1.03 9.52
C ILE A 97 2.04 -0.34 10.36
N GLN A 98 0.81 -0.87 10.35
CA GLN A 98 -0.30 -0.30 11.12
C GLN A 98 -0.10 -0.37 12.64
N ARG A 99 0.40 -1.50 13.16
CA ARG A 99 0.63 -1.67 14.60
C ARG A 99 1.83 -0.87 15.09
N GLY A 100 2.84 -0.66 14.24
CA GLY A 100 3.99 0.18 14.52
C GLY A 100 3.74 1.68 14.30
N GLU A 101 2.52 2.07 13.93
CA GLU A 101 2.14 3.45 13.60
C GLU A 101 3.04 4.13 12.57
N VAL A 102 3.64 3.33 11.68
CA VAL A 102 4.63 3.80 10.69
C VAL A 102 3.94 4.79 9.76
N ASP A 103 4.51 5.99 9.62
CA ASP A 103 4.03 7.04 8.72
C ASP A 103 2.54 7.39 8.86
N GLY A 104 2.01 7.30 10.08
CA GLY A 104 0.62 7.67 10.38
C GLY A 104 -0.41 6.60 9.97
N PHE A 105 0.01 5.41 9.56
CA PHE A 105 -0.89 4.27 9.45
C PHE A 105 -1.32 3.81 10.83
N LYS A 106 -2.61 3.88 11.12
CA LYS A 106 -3.15 3.42 12.40
C LYS A 106 -3.76 2.03 12.27
N TYR A 107 -3.58 1.22 13.30
CA TYR A 107 -4.37 0.02 13.48
C TYR A 107 -5.77 0.41 13.94
N ILE A 108 -6.75 0.29 13.04
CA ILE A 108 -8.15 0.43 13.41
C ILE A 108 -8.61 -0.94 13.89
N SER A 109 -8.72 -1.10 15.20
CA SER A 109 -9.35 -2.29 15.79
C SER A 109 -10.78 -2.40 15.25
N ARG A 110 -11.19 -3.61 14.83
CA ARG A 110 -12.57 -3.90 14.39
C ARG A 110 -13.65 -3.49 15.40
N MET A 111 -13.29 -3.26 16.68
CA MET A 111 -14.20 -2.85 17.75
C MET A 111 -14.24 -1.34 18.03
N GLN A 112 -13.33 -0.52 17.46
CA GLN A 112 -13.30 0.92 17.75
C GLN A 112 -14.39 1.75 17.06
N GLY A 113 -15.29 1.12 16.29
CA GLY A 113 -16.37 1.80 15.55
C GLY A 113 -17.77 1.21 15.72
N ILE A 114 -17.94 0.19 16.58
CA ILE A 114 -19.28 -0.31 16.93
C ILE A 114 -19.75 0.56 18.10
N LYS A 115 -20.69 1.47 17.85
CA LYS A 115 -21.49 2.05 18.94
C LYS A 115 -22.31 0.92 19.54
N GLU A 116 -22.01 0.54 20.78
CA GLU A 116 -22.97 -0.17 21.61
C GLU A 116 -24.15 0.77 21.81
N TYR A 117 -25.31 0.41 21.25
CA TYR A 117 -26.55 1.02 21.68
C TYR A 117 -26.89 0.36 23.01
N SER A 118 -26.93 1.15 24.09
CA SER A 118 -27.49 0.71 25.36
C SER A 118 -28.99 0.48 25.18
N GLU A 119 -29.48 -0.68 25.58
CA GLU A 119 -30.92 -0.93 25.75
C GLU A 119 -31.40 -0.15 26.98
N GLU A 120 -31.70 1.13 26.80
CA GLU A 120 -32.65 1.90 27.63
C GLU A 120 -33.76 2.44 26.74
#